data_AF-A0A9Q1IP58-F1
#
_entry.id   AF-A0A9Q1IP58-F1
#
_cell.length_a   1.000
_cell.length_b   1.000
_cell.length_c   1.000
_cell.angle_alpha   90.00
_cell.angle_beta   90.00
_cell.angle_gamma   90.00
#
_symmetry.space_group_name_H-M   'P 1'
#
loop_
_entity.id
_entity.type
_entity.pdbx_description
1 polymer ?
#
loop_
_entity_poly.entity_id
_entity_poly.type
_entity_poly.pdbx_seq_one_letter_code
_entity_poly.pdbx_strand_id
1 'polypeptide(L)'
;MTDGEETAKQLKVERTKAKAALGRKVGYVSRMATTMIEEELRKEYKEVEEAVKKVTEANDEYSLQLVLNADGDEDQKRRRYTPLGGNGLLRLPRKVRRGEYEQLKTAKNKLKRQREAEFTRRQKAAENERTAAEDERAKFAMVQLKEAEAQRAKLAETQIAAEEAPIELIKAQHKAVEEGHTASVTGTRAGGSPTGAISKIRLKPTSLPKFNGSMRDFYCWEKD
;
A
#
# COMPACT_ATOMS: atom_id res chain seq x y z
N MET A 1 19.78 -24.32 -44.68
CA MET A 1 20.06 -23.11 -43.88
C MET A 1 18.80 -22.24 -43.75
N THR A 2 17.62 -22.84 -43.56
CA THR A 2 16.31 -22.15 -43.52
C THR A 2 15.72 -22.07 -42.11
N ASP A 3 16.19 -22.92 -41.20
CA ASP A 3 15.58 -23.14 -39.89
C ASP A 3 15.71 -21.93 -38.95
N GLY A 4 16.78 -21.13 -39.10
CA GLY A 4 16.97 -19.89 -38.32
C GLY A 4 16.07 -18.73 -38.74
N GLU A 5 15.67 -18.67 -40.02
CA GLU A 5 14.78 -17.62 -40.52
C GLU A 5 13.31 -17.92 -40.19
N GLU A 6 12.91 -19.19 -40.26
CA GLU A 6 11.55 -19.62 -39.92
C GLU A 6 11.25 -19.42 -38.43
N THR A 7 12.21 -19.73 -37.56
CA THR A 7 12.11 -19.49 -36.10
C THR A 7 12.03 -18.01 -35.75
N ALA A 8 12.80 -17.14 -36.40
CA ALA A 8 12.71 -15.69 -36.17
C ALA A 8 11.35 -15.10 -36.60
N LYS A 9 10.75 -15.62 -37.68
CA LYS A 9 9.41 -15.22 -38.14
C LYS A 9 8.35 -15.66 -37.13
N GLN A 10 8.44 -16.87 -36.59
CA GLN A 10 7.54 -17.38 -35.55
C GLN A 10 7.62 -16.53 -34.28
N LEU A 11 8.82 -16.26 -33.76
CA LEU A 11 9.03 -15.40 -32.58
C LEU A 11 8.49 -13.98 -32.78
N LYS A 12 8.58 -13.43 -34.00
CA LYS A 12 7.96 -12.15 -34.34
C LYS A 12 6.44 -12.20 -34.21
N VAL A 13 5.80 -13.28 -34.69
CA VAL A 13 4.36 -13.49 -34.57
C VAL A 13 3.96 -13.60 -33.10
N GLU A 14 4.67 -14.39 -32.31
CA GLU A 14 4.40 -14.56 -30.87
C GLU A 14 4.53 -13.24 -30.11
N ARG A 15 5.59 -12.48 -30.36
CA ARG A 15 5.76 -11.13 -29.84
C ARG A 15 4.58 -10.21 -30.18
N THR A 16 4.10 -10.24 -31.42
CA THR A 16 2.93 -9.43 -31.81
C THR A 16 1.64 -9.89 -31.12
N LYS A 17 1.45 -11.21 -30.96
CA LYS A 17 0.30 -11.79 -30.25
C LYS A 17 0.31 -11.40 -28.77
N ALA A 18 1.47 -11.46 -28.12
CA ALA A 18 1.65 -11.04 -26.73
C ALA A 18 1.36 -9.54 -26.55
N LYS A 19 1.90 -8.68 -27.43
CA LYS A 19 1.62 -7.23 -27.41
C LYS A 19 0.13 -6.93 -27.60
N ALA A 20 -0.53 -7.63 -28.53
CA ALA A 20 -1.96 -7.45 -28.75
C ALA A 20 -2.79 -7.90 -27.53
N ALA A 21 -2.39 -8.99 -26.86
CA ALA A 21 -3.03 -9.46 -25.64
C ALA A 21 -2.91 -8.44 -24.49
N LEU A 22 -1.70 -7.91 -24.28
CA LEU A 22 -1.46 -6.83 -23.32
C LEU A 22 -2.32 -5.61 -23.63
N GLY A 23 -2.33 -5.15 -24.89
CA GLY A 23 -3.13 -4.01 -25.32
C GLY A 23 -4.63 -4.19 -25.05
N ARG A 24 -5.18 -5.40 -25.29
CA ARG A 24 -6.56 -5.73 -24.96
C ARG A 24 -6.83 -5.65 -23.46
N LYS A 25 -5.95 -6.19 -22.62
CA LYS A 25 -6.09 -6.19 -21.16
C LYS A 25 -5.98 -4.80 -20.57
N VAL A 26 -4.97 -4.02 -20.96
CA VAL A 26 -4.83 -2.62 -20.55
C VAL A 26 -6.04 -1.80 -20.97
N GLY A 27 -6.54 -2.00 -22.20
CA GLY A 27 -7.75 -1.33 -22.69
C GLY A 27 -9.02 -1.74 -21.94
N TYR A 28 -9.13 -3.00 -21.50
CA TYR A 28 -10.24 -3.47 -20.67
C TYR A 28 -10.21 -2.79 -19.29
N VAL A 29 -9.08 -2.87 -18.57
CA VAL A 29 -8.92 -2.25 -17.25
C VAL A 29 -9.17 -0.75 -17.32
N SER A 30 -8.63 -0.06 -18.32
CA SER A 30 -8.82 1.40 -18.46
C SER A 30 -10.29 1.80 -18.63
N ARG A 31 -11.11 0.96 -19.27
CA ARG A 31 -12.55 1.23 -19.46
C ARG A 31 -13.40 0.83 -18.26
N MET A 32 -12.99 -0.20 -17.54
CA MET A 32 -13.76 -0.79 -16.45
C MET A 32 -13.30 -0.30 -15.06
N ALA A 33 -12.17 0.39 -14.95
CA ALA A 33 -11.60 0.81 -13.66
C ALA A 33 -12.55 1.66 -12.80
N THR A 34 -13.50 2.39 -13.39
CA THR A 34 -14.48 3.19 -12.67
C THR A 34 -15.68 2.39 -12.18
N THR A 35 -15.92 1.20 -12.74
CA THR A 35 -17.09 0.36 -12.43
C THR A 35 -16.73 -0.89 -11.62
N MET A 36 -15.46 -1.29 -11.62
CA MET A 36 -14.98 -2.48 -10.90
C MET A 36 -14.74 -2.21 -9.42
N ILE A 37 -14.97 -3.23 -8.59
CA ILE A 37 -14.62 -3.23 -7.17
C ILE A 37 -13.11 -3.36 -7.03
N GLU A 38 -12.53 -2.83 -5.94
CA GLU A 38 -11.08 -2.81 -5.73
C GLU A 38 -10.42 -4.20 -5.82
N GLU A 39 -11.06 -5.25 -5.29
CA GLU A 39 -10.54 -6.61 -5.34
C GLU A 39 -10.43 -7.14 -6.79
N GLU A 40 -11.45 -6.89 -7.60
CA GLU A 40 -11.46 -7.27 -9.02
C GLU A 40 -10.41 -6.47 -9.79
N LEU A 41 -10.28 -5.18 -9.49
CA LEU A 41 -9.30 -4.30 -10.08
C LEU A 41 -7.87 -4.79 -9.78
N ARG A 42 -7.58 -5.16 -8.53
CA ARG A 42 -6.30 -5.76 -8.12
C ARG A 42 -6.01 -7.06 -8.87
N LYS A 43 -7.03 -7.91 -9.07
CA LYS A 43 -6.89 -9.15 -9.84
C LYS A 43 -6.55 -8.87 -11.31
N GLU A 44 -7.27 -7.95 -11.96
CA GLU A 44 -6.97 -7.59 -13.35
C GLU A 44 -5.62 -6.89 -13.51
N TYR A 45 -5.19 -6.06 -12.56
CA TYR A 45 -3.84 -5.49 -12.57
C TYR A 45 -2.77 -6.58 -12.50
N LYS A 46 -2.96 -7.61 -11.69
CA LYS A 46 -2.05 -8.77 -11.65
C LYS A 46 -1.98 -9.49 -13.00
N GLU A 47 -3.11 -9.64 -13.69
CA GLU A 47 -3.13 -10.22 -15.03
C GLU A 47 -2.44 -9.32 -16.08
N VAL A 48 -2.55 -7.98 -15.94
CA VAL A 48 -1.80 -7.02 -16.76
C VAL A 48 -0.29 -7.17 -16.52
N GLU A 49 0.15 -7.30 -15.27
CA GLU A 49 1.57 -7.54 -14.94
C GLU A 49 2.10 -8.83 -15.57
N GLU A 50 1.34 -9.92 -15.50
CA GLU A 50 1.69 -11.18 -16.16
C GLU A 50 1.77 -11.04 -17.68
N ALA A 51 0.85 -10.27 -18.29
CA ALA A 51 0.90 -9.98 -19.72
C ALA A 51 2.14 -9.14 -20.10
N VAL A 52 2.56 -8.19 -19.24
CA VAL A 52 3.80 -7.42 -19.43
C VAL A 52 5.01 -8.36 -19.41
N LYS A 53 5.09 -9.27 -18.44
CA LYS A 53 6.18 -10.26 -18.34
C LYS A 53 6.30 -11.11 -19.62
N LYS A 54 5.17 -11.60 -20.13
CA LYS A 54 5.13 -12.36 -21.39
C LYS A 54 5.63 -11.54 -22.59
N VAL A 55 5.29 -10.25 -22.65
CA VAL A 55 5.77 -9.37 -23.72
C VAL A 55 7.28 -9.12 -23.61
N THR A 56 7.81 -8.97 -22.39
CA THR A 56 9.25 -8.80 -22.19
C THR A 56 10.01 -10.06 -22.58
N GLU A 57 9.56 -11.25 -22.15
CA GLU A 57 10.18 -12.53 -22.51
C GLU A 57 10.17 -12.75 -24.03
N ALA A 58 9.03 -12.55 -24.70
CA ALA A 58 8.93 -12.69 -26.16
C ALA A 58 9.79 -11.67 -26.92
N ASN A 59 9.99 -10.46 -26.38
CA ASN A 59 10.92 -9.49 -26.97
C ASN A 59 12.38 -9.92 -26.80
N ASP A 60 12.74 -10.44 -25.63
CA ASP A 60 14.09 -10.91 -25.34
C ASP A 60 14.45 -12.11 -26.22
N GLU A 61 13.55 -13.08 -26.36
CA GLU A 61 13.73 -14.26 -27.21
C GLU A 61 13.86 -13.88 -28.69
N TYR A 62 12.99 -12.99 -29.20
CA TYR A 62 13.11 -12.46 -30.55
C TYR A 62 14.45 -11.73 -30.78
N SER A 63 14.92 -10.99 -29.77
CA SER A 63 16.19 -10.26 -29.83
C SER A 63 17.38 -11.21 -29.83
N LEU A 64 17.34 -12.27 -29.01
CA LEU A 64 18.35 -13.33 -29.00
C LEU A 64 18.46 -14.02 -30.37
N GLN A 65 17.32 -14.36 -30.99
CA GLN A 65 17.32 -15.01 -32.29
C GLN A 65 17.86 -14.09 -33.40
N LEU A 66 17.56 -12.79 -33.35
CA LEU A 66 18.15 -11.83 -34.30
C LEU A 66 19.67 -11.75 -34.19
N VAL A 67 20.22 -11.82 -32.97
CA VAL A 67 21.67 -11.82 -32.75
C VAL A 67 22.28 -13.13 -33.29
N LEU A 68 21.68 -14.28 -33.00
CA LEU A 68 22.15 -15.58 -33.50
C LEU A 68 22.14 -15.65 -35.03
N ASN A 69 21.10 -15.14 -35.67
CA ASN A 69 21.02 -15.09 -37.13
C ASN A 69 22.01 -14.09 -37.74
N ALA A 70 22.34 -12.99 -37.04
CA ALA A 70 23.36 -12.04 -37.50
C ALA A 70 24.78 -12.64 -37.46
N ASP A 71 25.08 -13.50 -36.49
CA ASP A 71 26.37 -14.19 -36.37
C ASP A 71 26.56 -15.30 -37.41
N GLY A 72 25.48 -15.86 -37.98
CA GLY A 72 25.54 -16.87 -39.05
C GLY A 72 25.73 -16.31 -40.48
N ASP A 73 25.43 -15.03 -40.68
CA ASP A 73 25.39 -14.39 -42.00
C ASP A 73 26.73 -13.74 -42.45
N GLU A 74 27.67 -13.55 -41.53
CA GLU A 74 28.98 -12.91 -41.82
C GLU A 74 29.88 -13.81 -42.69
N ASP A 75 29.74 -15.14 -42.62
CA ASP A 75 30.50 -16.07 -43.47
C ASP A 75 29.94 -16.17 -44.89
N GLN A 76 28.64 -15.90 -45.08
CA GLN A 76 27.97 -16.05 -46.38
C GLN A 76 27.99 -14.74 -47.20
N LYS A 77 27.95 -13.57 -46.54
CA LYS A 77 28.05 -12.25 -47.20
C LYS A 77 29.45 -11.94 -47.75
N ARG A 78 30.51 -12.60 -47.28
CA ARG A 78 31.86 -12.49 -47.86
C ARG A 78 31.99 -13.10 -49.26
N ARG A 79 31.07 -13.98 -49.68
CA ARG A 79 31.16 -14.67 -50.98
C ARG A 79 30.33 -14.05 -52.11
N ARG A 80 29.54 -12.99 -51.86
CA ARG A 80 28.75 -12.33 -52.91
C ARG A 80 28.70 -10.82 -52.74
N TYR A 81 29.83 -10.15 -52.97
CA TYR A 81 29.78 -8.75 -53.37
C TYR A 81 30.81 -8.47 -54.46
N THR A 82 30.37 -8.57 -55.71
CA THR A 82 31.02 -7.90 -56.84
C THR A 82 30.60 -6.42 -56.82
N PRO A 83 31.53 -5.48 -56.99
CA PRO A 83 31.21 -4.06 -56.90
C PRO A 83 30.70 -3.57 -58.25
N LEU A 84 29.42 -3.21 -58.32
CA LEU A 84 28.91 -2.33 -59.36
C LEU A 84 28.13 -1.18 -58.73
N GLY A 85 28.80 -0.03 -58.67
CA GLY A 85 28.26 1.28 -59.03
C GLY A 85 27.13 1.87 -58.19
N GLY A 86 27.42 3.01 -57.55
CA GLY A 86 26.48 4.13 -57.54
C GLY A 86 25.83 4.47 -56.19
N ASN A 87 26.48 5.40 -55.49
CA ASN A 87 25.91 6.54 -54.76
C ASN A 87 24.71 6.31 -53.82
N GLY A 88 24.96 6.46 -52.51
CA GLY A 88 23.93 6.92 -51.58
C GLY A 88 23.94 6.35 -50.17
N LEU A 89 24.90 5.49 -49.79
CA LEU A 89 24.90 4.96 -48.42
C LEU A 89 25.46 5.98 -47.42
N LEU A 90 24.53 6.49 -46.59
CA LEU A 90 24.73 6.80 -45.18
C LEU A 90 26.01 6.15 -44.66
N ARG A 91 27.01 6.99 -44.39
CA ARG A 91 28.29 6.61 -43.80
C ARG A 91 27.98 5.95 -42.45
N LEU A 92 27.92 4.61 -42.42
CA LEU A 92 27.87 3.86 -41.17
C LEU A 92 29.07 4.28 -40.32
N PRO A 93 28.89 4.47 -39.00
CA PRO A 93 29.96 4.90 -38.12
C PRO A 93 31.14 3.92 -38.21
N ARG A 94 32.35 4.50 -38.17
CA ARG A 94 33.65 3.82 -38.29
C ARG A 94 33.64 2.44 -37.61
N LYS A 95 34.08 1.43 -38.36
CA LYS A 95 34.37 0.07 -37.87
C LYS A 95 35.09 0.17 -36.53
N VAL A 96 34.38 -0.17 -35.45
CA VAL A 96 34.96 -0.46 -34.14
C VAL A 96 36.00 -1.55 -34.38
N ARG A 97 37.28 -1.29 -34.09
CA ARG A 97 38.32 -2.32 -34.26
C ARG A 97 37.92 -3.49 -33.37
N ARG A 98 38.11 -4.74 -33.81
CA ARG A 98 37.69 -5.96 -33.08
C ARG A 98 38.06 -5.94 -31.58
N GLY A 99 39.17 -5.29 -31.22
CA GLY A 99 39.59 -5.07 -29.82
C GLY A 99 38.76 -4.07 -29.02
N GLU A 100 38.22 -3.01 -29.63
CA GLU A 100 37.34 -2.03 -28.98
C GLU A 100 35.96 -2.64 -28.66
N TYR A 101 35.47 -3.57 -29.48
CA TYR A 101 34.22 -4.28 -29.22
C TYR A 101 34.29 -5.17 -27.97
N GLU A 102 35.40 -5.90 -27.79
CA GLU A 102 35.61 -6.71 -26.58
C GLU A 102 35.79 -5.85 -25.32
N GLN A 103 36.43 -4.68 -25.44
CA GLN A 103 36.49 -3.70 -24.35
C GLN A 103 35.10 -3.16 -23.98
N LEU A 104 34.25 -2.87 -24.97
CA LEU A 104 32.87 -2.43 -24.73
C LEU A 104 32.01 -3.54 -24.12
N LYS A 105 32.18 -4.79 -24.55
CA LYS A 105 31.46 -5.96 -24.03
C LYS A 105 31.82 -6.21 -22.56
N THR A 106 33.11 -6.16 -22.23
CA THR A 106 33.59 -6.31 -20.84
C THR A 106 33.13 -5.14 -19.95
N ALA A 107 33.18 -3.90 -20.45
CA ALA A 107 32.66 -2.73 -19.75
C ALA A 107 31.15 -2.82 -19.49
N LYS A 108 30.36 -3.26 -20.47
CA LYS A 108 28.90 -3.46 -20.33
C LYS A 108 28.59 -4.51 -19.28
N ASN A 109 29.31 -5.63 -19.27
CA ASN A 109 29.14 -6.68 -18.26
C ASN A 109 29.53 -6.20 -16.86
N LYS A 110 30.61 -5.41 -16.75
CA LYS A 110 31.01 -4.79 -15.47
C LYS A 110 29.93 -3.84 -14.95
N LEU A 111 29.37 -3.01 -15.82
CA LEU A 111 28.29 -2.09 -15.46
C LEU A 111 27.01 -2.85 -15.05
N LYS A 112 26.68 -3.94 -15.74
CA LYS A 112 25.55 -4.81 -15.38
C LYS A 112 25.73 -5.39 -13.96
N ARG A 113 26.92 -5.95 -13.67
CA ARG A 113 27.25 -6.45 -12.32
C ARG A 113 27.21 -5.36 -11.26
N GLN A 114 27.68 -4.15 -11.56
CA GLN A 114 27.61 -3.02 -10.64
C GLN A 114 26.15 -2.64 -10.32
N ARG A 115 25.28 -2.58 -11.33
CA ARG A 115 23.85 -2.30 -11.13
C ARG A 115 23.15 -3.38 -10.32
N GLU A 116 23.43 -4.66 -10.58
CA GLU A 116 22.89 -5.78 -9.81
C GLU A 116 23.37 -5.74 -8.35
N ALA A 117 24.65 -5.43 -8.12
CA ALA A 117 25.19 -5.25 -6.77
C ALA A 117 24.60 -4.03 -6.06
N GLU A 118 24.36 -2.93 -6.76
CA GLU A 118 23.73 -1.75 -6.19
C GLU A 118 22.26 -2.01 -5.86
N PHE A 119 21.53 -2.71 -6.74
CA PHE A 119 20.14 -3.08 -6.51
C PHE A 119 19.99 -3.96 -5.26
N THR A 120 20.83 -4.99 -5.12
CA THR A 120 20.82 -5.86 -3.94
C THR A 120 21.22 -5.11 -2.66
N ARG A 121 22.16 -4.16 -2.73
CA ARG A 121 22.49 -3.28 -1.59
C ARG A 121 21.31 -2.39 -1.19
N ARG A 122 20.60 -1.81 -2.16
CA ARG A 122 19.41 -0.99 -1.91
C ARG A 122 18.28 -1.80 -1.30
N GLN A 123 18.05 -3.04 -1.75
CA GLN A 123 17.08 -3.94 -1.14
C GLN A 123 17.40 -4.23 0.32
N LYS A 124 18.65 -4.60 0.63
CA LYS A 124 19.09 -4.84 2.01
C LYS A 124 18.99 -3.60 2.89
N ALA A 125 19.33 -2.42 2.36
CA ALA A 125 19.17 -1.16 3.08
C ALA A 125 17.71 -0.87 3.40
N ALA A 126 16.81 -1.06 2.43
CA ALA A 126 15.37 -0.86 2.62
C ALA A 126 14.78 -1.87 3.63
N GLU A 127 15.25 -3.12 3.64
CA GLU A 127 14.85 -4.11 4.65
C GLU A 127 15.32 -3.70 6.05
N ASN A 128 16.57 -3.28 6.20
CA ASN A 128 17.10 -2.81 7.48
C ASN A 128 16.37 -1.54 7.99
N GLU A 129 16.01 -0.63 7.08
CA GLU A 129 15.20 0.56 7.43
C GLU A 129 13.79 0.18 7.89
N ARG A 130 13.17 -0.82 7.25
CA ARG A 130 11.86 -1.33 7.67
C ARG A 130 11.92 -1.96 9.06
N THR A 131 12.91 -2.80 9.33
CA THR A 131 13.08 -3.41 10.66
C THR A 131 13.33 -2.36 11.73
N ALA A 132 14.15 -1.35 11.43
CA ALA A 132 14.38 -0.24 12.37
C ALA A 132 13.10 0.56 12.64
N ALA A 133 12.28 0.81 11.62
CA ALA A 133 10.99 1.49 11.78
C ALA A 133 9.98 0.65 12.59
N GLU A 134 9.99 -0.67 12.42
CA GLU A 134 9.18 -1.60 13.21
C GLU A 134 9.60 -1.61 14.69
N ASP A 135 10.90 -1.62 14.98
CA ASP A 135 11.42 -1.53 16.34
C ASP A 135 11.01 -0.22 17.03
N GLU A 136 11.09 0.91 16.34
CA GLU A 136 10.64 2.21 16.87
C GLU A 136 9.13 2.25 17.09
N ARG A 137 8.33 1.67 16.20
CA ARG A 137 6.87 1.53 16.38
C ARG A 137 6.55 0.64 17.60
N ALA A 138 7.28 -0.45 17.79
CA ALA A 138 7.09 -1.34 18.94
C ALA A 138 7.44 -0.63 20.25
N LYS A 139 8.51 0.16 20.29
CA LYS A 139 8.85 1.00 21.45
C LYS A 139 7.74 2.00 21.77
N PHE A 140 7.23 2.69 20.75
CA PHE A 140 6.13 3.64 20.93
C PHE A 140 4.85 2.95 21.44
N ALA A 141 4.49 1.80 20.86
CA ALA A 141 3.35 1.01 21.32
C ALA A 141 3.49 0.55 22.78
N MET A 142 4.69 0.17 23.21
CA MET A 142 4.94 -0.18 24.62
C MET A 142 4.74 1.02 25.56
N VAL A 143 5.14 2.22 25.17
CA VAL A 143 4.91 3.44 25.96
C VAL A 143 3.41 3.71 26.08
N GLN A 144 2.67 3.63 24.97
CA GLN A 144 1.22 3.83 24.95
C GLN A 144 0.49 2.80 25.83
N LEU A 145 0.91 1.54 25.81
CA LEU A 145 0.36 0.51 26.69
C LEU A 145 0.57 0.84 28.18
N LYS A 146 1.78 1.27 28.57
CA LYS A 146 2.07 1.69 29.95
C LYS A 146 1.23 2.90 30.38
N GLU A 147 1.05 3.86 29.49
CA GLU A 147 0.19 5.02 29.76
C GLU A 147 -1.28 4.61 29.94
N ALA A 148 -1.78 3.71 29.10
CA ALA A 148 -3.14 3.18 29.21
C ALA A 148 -3.33 2.36 30.50
N GLU A 149 -2.35 1.56 30.91
CA GLU A 149 -2.36 0.84 32.18
C GLU A 149 -2.37 1.80 33.38
N ALA A 150 -1.56 2.86 33.34
CA ALA A 150 -1.55 3.89 34.38
C ALA A 150 -2.90 4.63 34.47
N GLN A 151 -3.55 4.90 33.34
CA GLN A 151 -4.90 5.48 33.32
C GLN A 151 -5.94 4.52 33.91
N ARG A 152 -5.87 3.23 33.58
CA ARG A 152 -6.74 2.20 34.17
C ARG A 152 -6.57 2.10 35.68
N ALA A 153 -5.34 2.15 36.18
CA ALA A 153 -5.06 2.15 37.62
C ALA A 153 -5.69 3.36 38.33
N LYS A 154 -5.54 4.57 37.77
CA LYS A 154 -6.17 5.78 38.30
C LYS A 154 -7.70 5.66 38.34
N LEU A 155 -8.31 5.12 37.27
CA LEU A 155 -9.75 4.90 37.24
C LEU A 155 -10.20 3.89 38.31
N ALA A 156 -9.45 2.81 38.50
CA ALA A 156 -9.74 1.84 39.55
C ALA A 156 -9.66 2.45 40.96
N GLU A 157 -8.66 3.28 41.25
CA GLU A 157 -8.56 4.01 42.52
C GLU A 157 -9.78 4.92 42.75
N THR A 158 -10.22 5.65 41.71
CA THR A 158 -11.41 6.51 41.83
C THR A 158 -12.70 5.72 42.02
N GLN A 159 -12.80 4.51 41.47
CA GLN A 159 -13.96 3.63 41.65
C GLN A 159 -14.01 3.07 43.08
N ILE A 160 -12.87 2.64 43.62
CA ILE A 160 -12.77 2.18 45.02
C ILE A 160 -13.16 3.31 45.97
N ALA A 161 -12.63 4.53 45.77
CA ALA A 161 -12.99 5.69 46.60
C ALA A 161 -14.49 6.04 46.50
N ALA A 162 -15.10 5.87 45.33
CA ALA A 162 -16.54 6.08 45.14
C ALA A 162 -17.40 5.02 45.83
N GLU A 163 -16.92 3.79 45.95
CA GLU A 163 -17.61 2.69 46.67
C GLU A 163 -17.44 2.78 48.20
N GLU A 164 -16.32 3.33 48.69
CA GLU A 164 -16.08 3.50 50.13
C GLU A 164 -16.87 4.68 50.75
N ALA A 165 -17.08 5.76 50.00
CA ALA A 165 -17.84 6.93 50.45
C ALA A 165 -19.27 6.62 51.01
N PRO A 166 -20.11 5.79 50.36
CA PRO A 166 -21.41 5.43 50.92
C PRO A 166 -21.31 4.52 52.15
N ILE A 167 -20.26 3.70 52.26
CA ILE A 167 -20.05 2.82 53.42
C ILE A 167 -19.71 3.66 54.66
N GLU A 168 -18.88 4.70 54.51
CA GLU A 168 -18.58 5.64 55.61
C GLU A 168 -19.81 6.45 56.03
N LEU A 169 -20.64 6.88 55.07
CA LEU A 169 -21.90 7.55 55.35
C LEU A 169 -22.85 6.65 56.15
N ILE A 170 -22.99 5.38 55.77
CA ILE A 170 -23.81 4.40 56.48
C ILE A 170 -23.27 4.17 57.90
N LYS A 171 -21.96 3.98 58.07
CA LYS A 171 -21.33 3.84 59.40
C LYS A 171 -21.56 5.07 60.28
N ALA A 172 -21.47 6.28 59.73
CA ALA A 172 -21.74 7.52 60.46
C ALA A 172 -23.21 7.64 60.88
N GLN A 173 -24.16 7.21 60.03
CA GLN A 173 -25.58 7.16 60.38
C GLN A 173 -25.87 6.17 61.51
N HIS A 174 -25.26 4.98 61.49
CA HIS A 174 -25.42 4.00 62.58
C HIS A 174 -24.86 4.51 63.90
N LYS A 175 -23.70 5.17 63.89
CA LYS A 175 -23.10 5.77 65.09
C LYS A 175 -23.97 6.88 65.71
N ALA A 176 -24.57 7.73 64.88
CA ALA A 176 -25.50 8.77 65.34
C ALA A 176 -26.79 8.20 65.95
N VAL A 177 -27.25 7.02 65.50
CA VAL A 177 -28.41 6.32 66.06
C VAL A 177 -28.09 5.69 67.43
N GLU A 178 -26.87 5.19 67.63
CA GLU A 178 -26.42 4.66 68.92
C GLU A 178 -26.18 5.77 69.96
N GLU A 179 -25.62 6.92 69.56
CA GLU A 179 -25.40 8.07 70.44
C GLU A 179 -26.70 8.84 70.77
N GLY A 180 -27.81 8.58 70.06
CA GLY A 180 -29.12 9.20 70.26
C GLY A 180 -30.08 8.48 71.23
N HIS A 181 -29.68 7.35 71.83
CA HIS A 181 -30.58 6.51 72.64
C HIS A 181 -30.72 6.91 74.13
N THR A 182 -30.68 8.22 74.45
CA THR A 182 -31.23 8.74 75.72
C THR A 182 -31.93 10.08 75.52
N ALA A 183 -32.91 10.15 74.61
CA ALA A 183 -33.96 11.17 74.70
C ALA A 183 -35.22 10.69 73.98
N SER A 184 -36.16 10.18 74.77
CA SER A 184 -37.59 10.33 74.51
C SER A 184 -37.88 11.78 74.13
N VAL A 185 -38.64 12.01 73.06
CA VAL A 185 -39.78 12.93 73.04
C VAL A 185 -40.48 12.88 71.68
N THR A 186 -41.79 12.75 71.79
CA THR A 186 -42.85 12.83 70.78
C THR A 186 -42.68 13.95 69.76
N GLY A 187 -42.86 13.62 68.48
CA GLY A 187 -42.81 14.61 67.39
C GLY A 187 -43.59 14.17 66.16
N THR A 188 -44.79 14.73 66.06
CA THR A 188 -45.82 14.64 65.04
C THR A 188 -45.33 14.56 63.58
N ARG A 189 -45.96 13.63 62.88
CA ARG A 189 -45.94 13.33 61.44
C ARG A 189 -46.15 14.58 60.57
N ALA A 190 -45.12 15.01 59.85
CA ALA A 190 -45.22 15.84 58.65
C ALA A 190 -44.54 15.09 57.49
N GLY A 191 -45.33 14.38 56.69
CA GLY A 191 -44.87 13.75 55.46
C GLY A 191 -44.59 14.80 54.39
N GLY A 192 -43.38 15.32 54.38
CA GLY A 192 -42.81 16.09 53.27
C GLY A 192 -42.02 15.16 52.37
N SER A 193 -42.67 14.63 51.33
CA SER A 193 -41.98 13.98 50.21
C SER A 193 -41.24 15.06 49.40
N PRO A 194 -39.91 14.98 49.20
CA PRO A 194 -39.28 15.73 48.13
C PRO A 194 -39.53 14.94 46.84
N THR A 195 -40.73 15.06 46.28
CA THR A 195 -40.88 14.79 44.84
C THR A 195 -40.08 15.88 44.13
N GLY A 196 -38.82 15.55 43.87
CA GLY A 196 -37.91 16.32 43.04
C GLY A 196 -38.63 16.64 41.74
N ALA A 197 -39.02 17.89 41.60
CA ALA A 197 -39.54 18.42 40.36
C ALA A 197 -38.43 18.27 39.32
N ILE A 198 -38.54 17.23 38.49
CA ILE A 198 -37.81 17.17 37.23
C ILE A 198 -38.32 18.36 36.46
N SER A 199 -37.58 19.47 36.51
CA SER A 199 -37.84 20.66 35.71
C SER A 199 -37.90 20.21 34.27
N LYS A 200 -39.11 20.13 33.72
CA LYS A 200 -39.36 19.78 32.33
C LYS A 200 -38.79 20.90 31.48
N ILE A 201 -37.52 20.80 31.12
CA ILE A 201 -36.84 21.72 30.21
C ILE A 201 -37.57 21.60 28.87
N ARG A 202 -38.47 22.54 28.60
CA ARG A 202 -39.10 22.71 27.29
C ARG A 202 -38.04 23.28 26.36
N LEU A 203 -37.22 22.39 25.80
CA LEU A 203 -36.46 22.70 24.60
C LEU A 203 -37.49 23.06 23.53
N LYS A 204 -37.59 24.34 23.20
CA LYS A 204 -38.23 24.71 21.93
C LYS A 204 -37.45 23.96 20.85
N PRO A 205 -38.11 23.38 19.82
CA PRO A 205 -37.39 22.90 18.65
C PRO A 205 -36.67 24.11 18.08
N THR A 206 -35.40 24.28 18.45
CA THR A 206 -34.50 25.21 17.79
C THR A 206 -34.42 24.66 16.39
N SER A 207 -35.09 25.36 15.47
CA SER A 207 -35.03 25.06 14.05
C SER A 207 -33.58 24.76 13.71
N LEU A 208 -33.32 23.52 13.28
CA LEU A 208 -32.01 23.13 12.77
C LEU A 208 -31.56 24.23 11.79
N PRO A 209 -30.28 24.64 11.81
CA PRO A 209 -29.77 25.61 10.87
C PRO A 209 -30.16 25.16 9.46
N LYS A 210 -30.93 25.99 8.73
CA LYS A 210 -31.23 25.71 7.33
C LYS A 210 -29.92 25.82 6.56
N PHE A 211 -29.31 24.67 6.29
CA PHE A 211 -28.08 24.58 5.53
C PHE A 211 -28.44 24.84 4.06
N ASN A 212 -28.24 26.08 3.60
CA ASN A 212 -28.35 26.43 2.18
C ASN A 212 -27.03 26.16 1.43
N GLY A 213 -26.16 25.31 2.01
CA GLY A 213 -24.90 24.91 1.39
C GLY A 213 -25.16 23.99 0.21
N SER A 214 -24.68 24.40 -0.97
CA SER A 214 -24.59 23.59 -2.18
C SER A 214 -24.03 22.20 -1.82
N MET A 215 -24.77 21.13 -2.17
CA MET A 215 -24.31 19.74 -2.07
C MET A 215 -22.96 19.63 -2.76
N ARG A 216 -21.89 19.62 -1.97
CA ARG A 216 -20.54 19.42 -2.44
C ARG A 216 -19.95 18.32 -1.57
N ASP A 217 -20.03 17.13 -2.14
CA ASP A 217 -19.32 15.90 -1.84
C ASP A 217 -19.05 15.65 -0.35
N PHE A 218 -20.02 14.97 0.28
CA PHE A 218 -19.76 14.24 1.52
C PHE A 218 -18.75 13.14 1.22
N TYR A 219 -17.47 13.40 1.52
CA TYR A 219 -16.50 12.34 1.71
C TYR A 219 -16.99 11.47 2.87
N CYS A 220 -17.28 10.20 2.59
CA CYS A 220 -17.52 9.18 3.59
C CYS A 220 -16.33 9.17 4.56
N TRP A 221 -16.58 9.48 5.83
CA TRP A 221 -15.64 9.12 6.89
C TRP A 221 -15.63 7.60 6.97
N GLU A 222 -14.50 7.03 6.59
CA GLU A 222 -14.12 5.65 6.85
C GLU A 222 -14.14 5.46 8.37
N LYS A 223 -14.83 4.41 8.85
CA LYS A 223 -14.79 4.01 10.25
C LYS A 223 -13.47 3.27 10.46
N ASP A 224 -12.57 3.86 11.24
CA ASP A 224 -11.54 3.13 11.98
C ASP A 224 -12.18 2.09 12.93
#